data_AF-A0A1A7WWS1-F1
#
_entry.id   AF-A0A1A7WWS1-F1
#
_cell.length_a   1.000
_cell.length_b   1.000
_cell.length_c   1.000
_cell.angle_alpha   90.00
_cell.angle_beta   90.00
_cell.angle_gamma   90.00
#
_symmetry.space_group_name_H-M   'P 1'
#
loop_
_entity.id
_entity.type
_entity.pdbx_description
1 polymer ?
#
loop_
_entity_poly.entity_id
_entity_poly.type
_entity_poly.pdbx_seq_one_letter_code
_entity_poly.pdbx_strand_id
1 'polypeptide(L)'
;MDTFISNSPSLDGLFAIEDSAETYTANGPVAIINSVANVSSSNCTYKENFKQILLPSVYSIVFVLGIPLNATVILKIWRKRPNLSRNNIYMLNLAIADFLYVASLPLLIYNYASSDYWPFGELTCKLVRFQFYSNLHGSIFFLTCISVQRYVGICHPLETWPKQGGRRMAWCICGGVWLVVAILCAPTFHFAATGIQRNRTVCYDLSTPDRSVDYYPYGMALTFLGFLL
;
A
#
# COMPACT_ATOMS: atom_id res chain seq x y z
N MET A 1 2.52 -72.76 -3.69
CA MET A 1 2.92 -71.51 -4.37
C MET A 1 2.39 -70.33 -3.56
N ASP A 2 2.86 -70.21 -2.31
CA ASP A 2 3.76 -69.14 -1.83
C ASP A 2 3.43 -67.72 -2.34
N THR A 3 2.72 -66.85 -1.60
CA THR A 3 3.05 -66.03 -0.39
C THR A 3 3.47 -64.59 -0.74
N PHE A 4 2.74 -63.63 -0.13
CA PHE A 4 3.13 -62.31 0.46
C PHE A 4 4.10 -61.37 -0.33
N ILE A 5 3.97 -60.03 -0.37
CA ILE A 5 4.20 -59.05 0.70
C ILE A 5 3.80 -57.63 0.20
N SER A 6 3.30 -56.80 1.13
CA SER A 6 3.02 -55.36 1.10
C SER A 6 4.22 -54.44 0.80
N ASN A 7 3.99 -53.16 0.48
CA ASN A 7 4.60 -51.99 1.18
C ASN A 7 4.57 -50.71 0.31
N SER A 8 3.86 -49.70 0.80
CA SER A 8 4.22 -48.28 0.64
C SER A 8 5.49 -47.96 1.44
N PRO A 9 6.38 -47.06 0.97
CA PRO A 9 6.56 -45.72 1.59
C PRO A 9 7.02 -44.66 0.53
N SER A 10 7.22 -43.37 0.72
CA SER A 10 6.93 -42.32 1.72
C SER A 10 7.27 -40.97 1.05
N LEU A 11 6.71 -39.87 1.58
CA LEU A 11 7.28 -38.52 1.45
C LEU A 11 8.77 -38.58 1.87
N ASP A 12 9.65 -37.95 1.09
CA ASP A 12 10.84 -37.17 1.52
C ASP A 12 11.64 -36.79 0.26
N GLY A 13 11.91 -35.50 0.08
CA GLY A 13 12.63 -34.97 -1.08
C GLY A 13 12.27 -33.54 -1.49
N LEU A 14 11.39 -32.87 -0.73
CA LEU A 14 11.37 -31.41 -0.66
C LEU A 14 12.66 -30.97 0.03
N PHE A 15 13.35 -29.96 -0.49
CA PHE A 15 14.61 -29.35 -0.02
C PHE A 15 15.91 -29.91 -0.61
N ALA A 16 16.33 -29.33 -1.75
CA ALA A 16 17.72 -28.97 -2.00
C ALA A 16 17.76 -27.86 -3.06
N ILE A 17 17.64 -26.60 -2.61
CA ILE A 17 18.16 -25.45 -3.36
C ILE A 17 19.63 -25.39 -2.95
N GLU A 18 20.53 -25.78 -3.84
CA GLU A 18 21.96 -25.57 -3.63
C GLU A 18 22.49 -24.63 -4.72
N ASP A 19 22.86 -23.45 -4.23
CA ASP A 19 23.62 -22.38 -4.85
C ASP A 19 24.95 -22.91 -5.42
N SER A 20 25.38 -22.43 -6.58
CA SER A 20 26.82 -22.23 -6.83
C SER A 20 27.11 -21.45 -8.12
N ALA A 21 27.98 -20.46 -7.94
CA ALA A 21 28.57 -19.60 -8.95
C ALA A 21 29.69 -20.28 -9.76
N GLU A 22 29.82 -19.83 -11.01
CA GLU A 22 30.99 -19.73 -11.92
C GLU A 22 32.17 -20.75 -11.87
N THR A 23 32.59 -21.27 -13.04
CA THR A 23 33.89 -21.01 -13.73
C THR A 23 34.28 -22.11 -14.77
N TYR A 24 34.82 -21.64 -15.90
CA TYR A 24 35.30 -22.29 -17.14
C TYR A 24 36.12 -23.60 -17.08
N THR A 25 35.99 -24.46 -18.13
CA THR A 25 37.11 -25.04 -18.92
C THR A 25 36.62 -25.80 -20.18
N ALA A 26 37.43 -25.78 -21.24
CA ALA A 26 37.18 -26.34 -22.57
C ALA A 26 37.64 -27.81 -22.72
N ASN A 27 36.95 -28.61 -23.57
CA ASN A 27 37.49 -29.49 -24.64
C ASN A 27 36.70 -30.80 -24.91
N GLY A 28 35.79 -30.77 -25.92
CA GLY A 28 35.38 -31.87 -26.82
C GLY A 28 34.55 -33.07 -26.29
N PRO A 29 33.99 -33.95 -27.15
CA PRO A 29 33.54 -33.78 -28.53
C PRO A 29 32.00 -33.67 -28.64
N VAL A 30 31.57 -33.06 -29.75
CA VAL A 30 30.20 -32.84 -30.19
C VAL A 30 29.39 -34.15 -30.23
N ALA A 31 28.46 -34.36 -29.28
CA ALA A 31 27.28 -35.22 -29.44
C ALA A 31 26.40 -35.29 -28.17
N ILE A 32 25.75 -34.21 -27.73
CA ILE A 32 24.61 -34.30 -26.78
C ILE A 32 23.52 -33.28 -27.15
N ILE A 33 22.42 -33.83 -27.72
CA ILE A 33 21.01 -33.41 -27.62
C ILE A 33 20.61 -32.05 -28.24
N ASN A 34 20.27 -32.07 -29.53
CA ASN A 34 19.49 -31.04 -30.23
C ASN A 34 17.98 -31.05 -29.88
N SER A 35 17.60 -31.34 -28.62
CA SER A 35 16.18 -31.42 -28.23
C SER A 35 15.79 -30.58 -27.01
N VAL A 36 16.51 -29.49 -26.73
CA VAL A 36 16.14 -28.54 -25.65
C VAL A 36 15.96 -27.11 -26.17
N ALA A 37 15.40 -26.94 -27.36
CA ALA A 37 15.15 -25.61 -27.94
C ALA A 37 13.72 -25.42 -28.46
N ASN A 38 12.75 -26.18 -27.93
CA ASN A 38 11.35 -25.86 -28.14
C ASN A 38 10.58 -25.84 -26.82
N VAL A 39 11.18 -25.23 -25.79
CA VAL A 39 10.39 -24.66 -24.70
C VAL A 39 9.69 -23.46 -25.31
N SER A 40 8.50 -23.69 -25.89
CA SER A 40 7.55 -22.62 -26.19
C SER A 40 7.44 -21.78 -24.93
N SER A 41 7.96 -20.56 -24.95
CA SER A 41 7.78 -19.59 -23.87
C SER A 41 6.28 -19.39 -23.69
N SER A 42 5.70 -20.12 -22.73
CA SER A 42 4.30 -20.00 -22.39
C SER A 42 4.09 -18.60 -21.84
N ASN A 43 3.53 -17.72 -22.67
CA ASN A 43 3.21 -16.36 -22.28
C ASN A 43 2.12 -16.40 -21.19
N CYS A 44 2.54 -16.30 -19.93
CA CYS A 44 1.65 -16.17 -18.79
C CYS A 44 0.88 -14.85 -18.88
N THR A 45 -0.31 -14.88 -19.47
CA THR A 45 -1.19 -13.71 -19.55
C THR A 45 -2.11 -13.70 -18.34
N TYR A 46 -1.75 -12.91 -17.32
CA TYR A 46 -2.63 -12.69 -16.18
C TYR A 46 -3.87 -11.89 -16.62
N LYS A 47 -5.06 -12.49 -16.47
CA LYS A 47 -6.33 -11.87 -16.87
C LYS A 47 -6.89 -11.04 -15.71
N GLU A 48 -6.64 -9.75 -15.74
CA GLU A 48 -7.06 -8.76 -14.73
C GLU A 48 -8.52 -8.31 -14.83
N ASN A 49 -9.38 -8.99 -15.59
CA ASN A 49 -10.71 -8.47 -15.94
C ASN A 49 -11.61 -8.22 -14.70
N PHE A 50 -11.38 -8.94 -13.61
CA PHE A 50 -12.11 -8.74 -12.35
C PHE A 50 -11.89 -7.33 -11.77
N LYS A 51 -10.67 -6.79 -11.90
CA LYS A 51 -10.28 -5.51 -11.31
C LYS A 51 -11.02 -4.34 -11.95
N GLN A 52 -11.32 -4.45 -13.24
CA GLN A 52 -12.00 -3.43 -14.05
C GLN A 52 -13.47 -3.24 -13.64
N ILE A 53 -14.06 -4.21 -12.94
CA ILE A 53 -15.44 -4.13 -12.45
C ILE A 53 -15.43 -3.86 -10.93
N LEU A 54 -14.63 -4.62 -10.19
CA LEU A 54 -14.61 -4.59 -8.75
C LEU A 54 -14.06 -3.28 -8.20
N LEU A 55 -12.91 -2.80 -8.69
CA LEU A 55 -12.27 -1.58 -8.16
C LEU A 55 -13.12 -0.33 -8.42
N PRO A 56 -13.62 -0.05 -9.65
CA PRO A 56 -14.50 1.09 -9.87
C PRO A 56 -15.76 1.05 -9.03
N SER A 57 -16.36 -0.14 -8.86
CA SER A 57 -17.58 -0.29 -8.06
C SER A 57 -17.33 0.05 -6.59
N VAL A 58 -16.28 -0.53 -5.98
CA VAL A 58 -15.92 -0.27 -4.59
C VAL A 58 -15.54 1.19 -4.39
N TYR A 59 -14.68 1.75 -5.25
CA TYR A 59 -14.27 3.14 -5.13
C TYR A 59 -15.42 4.12 -5.35
N SER A 60 -16.40 3.80 -6.19
CA SER A 60 -17.61 4.63 -6.36
C SER A 60 -18.46 4.66 -5.09
N ILE A 61 -18.64 3.51 -4.42
CA ILE A 61 -19.35 3.44 -3.14
C ILE A 61 -18.60 4.24 -2.06
N VAL A 62 -17.28 4.05 -1.97
CA VAL A 62 -16.43 4.79 -1.03
C VAL A 62 -16.46 6.29 -1.32
N PHE A 63 -16.51 6.70 -2.59
CA PHE A 63 -16.64 8.10 -2.99
C PHE A 63 -17.96 8.72 -2.50
N VAL A 64 -19.08 8.08 -2.83
CA VAL A 64 -20.43 8.57 -2.51
C VAL A 64 -20.66 8.64 -1.00
N LEU A 65 -20.13 7.69 -0.23
CA LEU A 65 -20.27 7.69 1.23
C LEU A 65 -19.19 8.54 1.91
N GLY A 66 -17.95 8.48 1.43
CA GLY A 66 -16.78 9.09 2.05
C GLY A 66 -16.82 10.62 2.01
N ILE A 67 -17.27 11.23 0.92
CA ILE A 67 -17.40 12.70 0.82
C ILE A 67 -18.35 13.25 1.90
N PRO A 68 -19.64 12.85 1.96
CA PRO A 68 -20.56 13.42 2.94
C PRO A 68 -20.20 13.06 4.38
N LEU A 69 -19.70 11.85 4.64
CA LEU A 69 -19.31 11.43 6.00
C LEU A 69 -18.13 12.27 6.51
N ASN A 70 -17.04 12.34 5.76
CA ASN A 70 -15.86 13.11 6.18
C ASN A 70 -16.13 14.61 6.21
N ALA A 71 -16.89 15.15 5.24
CA ALA A 71 -17.30 16.55 5.26
C ALA A 71 -18.16 16.87 6.49
N THR A 72 -19.08 16.00 6.88
CA THR A 72 -19.91 16.19 8.08
C THR A 72 -19.06 16.22 9.35
N VAL A 73 -18.06 15.35 9.48
CA VAL A 73 -17.12 15.35 10.61
C VAL A 73 -16.35 16.66 10.67
N ILE A 74 -15.76 17.09 9.55
CA ILE A 74 -15.02 18.36 9.44
C ILE A 74 -15.93 19.53 9.84
N LEU A 75 -17.14 19.62 9.27
CA LEU A 75 -18.10 20.69 9.56
C LEU A 75 -18.55 20.70 11.02
N LYS A 76 -18.83 19.54 11.61
CA LYS A 76 -19.24 19.41 13.02
C LYS A 76 -18.14 19.88 13.96
N ILE A 77 -16.90 19.51 13.69
CA ILE A 77 -15.74 19.94 14.47
C ILE A 77 -15.48 21.44 14.26
N TRP A 78 -15.62 21.93 13.02
CA TRP A 78 -15.46 23.34 12.69
C TRP A 78 -16.50 24.24 13.36
N ARG A 79 -17.76 23.78 13.47
CA ARG A 79 -18.79 24.49 14.25
C ARG A 79 -18.52 24.49 15.76
N LYS A 80 -17.84 23.47 16.29
CA LYS A 80 -17.47 23.34 17.71
C LYS A 80 -16.07 23.88 18.05
N ARG A 81 -15.46 24.68 17.16
CA ARG A 81 -14.12 25.28 17.31
C ARG A 81 -13.81 25.97 18.65
N PRO A 82 -14.75 26.69 19.32
CA PRO A 82 -14.43 27.29 20.62
C PRO A 82 -14.18 26.24 21.72
N ASN A 83 -14.78 25.04 21.63
CA ASN A 83 -14.69 23.97 22.62
C ASN A 83 -13.95 22.73 22.07
N LEU A 84 -12.83 22.95 21.37
CA LEU A 84 -12.10 21.89 20.67
C LEU A 84 -11.27 21.04 21.65
N SER A 85 -11.64 19.78 21.84
CA SER A 85 -10.85 18.80 22.61
C SER A 85 -9.65 18.27 21.80
N ARG A 86 -8.62 17.74 22.47
CA ARG A 86 -7.46 17.09 21.82
C ARG A 86 -7.87 15.96 20.87
N ASN A 87 -8.85 15.15 21.29
CA ASN A 87 -9.40 14.06 20.48
C ASN A 87 -10.06 14.59 19.19
N ASN A 88 -10.75 15.73 19.26
CA ASN A 88 -11.34 16.36 18.08
C ASN A 88 -10.28 16.90 17.09
N ILE A 89 -9.06 17.22 17.55
CA ILE A 89 -7.96 17.63 16.65
C ILE A 89 -7.46 16.44 15.83
N TYR A 90 -7.23 15.29 16.48
CA TYR A 90 -6.82 14.07 15.78
C TYR A 90 -7.91 13.61 14.80
N MET A 91 -9.17 13.57 15.24
CA MET A 91 -10.30 13.25 14.36
C MET A 91 -10.45 14.24 13.20
N LEU A 92 -10.14 15.53 13.39
CA LEU A 92 -10.16 16.50 12.31
C LEU A 92 -9.08 16.23 11.26
N ASN A 93 -7.85 15.94 11.69
CA ASN A 93 -6.75 15.63 10.76
C ASN A 93 -6.99 14.33 10.01
N LEU A 94 -7.52 13.31 10.70
CA LEU A 94 -7.96 12.05 10.10
C LEU A 94 -9.02 12.31 9.01
N ALA A 95 -10.09 13.03 9.35
CA ALA A 95 -11.17 13.35 8.40
C ALA A 95 -10.69 14.20 7.21
N ILE A 96 -9.70 15.08 7.41
CA ILE A 96 -9.07 15.84 6.32
C ILE A 96 -8.30 14.90 5.39
N ALA A 97 -7.49 13.99 5.94
CA ALA A 97 -6.73 13.01 5.14
C ALA A 97 -7.66 12.10 4.33
N ASP A 98 -8.74 11.60 4.96
CA ASP A 98 -9.77 10.79 4.30
C ASP A 98 -10.47 11.58 3.19
N PHE A 99 -10.88 12.83 3.48
CA PHE A 99 -11.54 13.67 2.49
C PHE A 99 -10.67 13.93 1.26
N LEU A 100 -9.38 14.24 1.46
CA LEU A 100 -8.42 14.46 0.38
C LEU A 100 -8.25 13.20 -0.50
N TYR A 101 -8.14 12.02 0.11
CA TYR A 101 -8.05 10.76 -0.64
C TYR A 101 -9.35 10.45 -1.39
N VAL A 102 -10.49 10.53 -0.72
CA VAL A 102 -11.79 10.27 -1.35
C VAL A 102 -12.05 11.22 -2.52
N ALA A 103 -11.66 12.50 -2.40
CA ALA A 103 -11.77 13.47 -3.50
C ALA A 103 -10.93 13.09 -4.74
N SER A 104 -9.87 12.29 -4.57
CA SER A 104 -9.00 11.82 -5.66
C SER A 104 -9.50 10.52 -6.33
N LEU A 105 -10.44 9.79 -5.69
CA LEU A 105 -10.98 8.52 -6.20
C LEU A 105 -11.60 8.59 -7.60
N PRO A 106 -12.28 9.66 -8.05
CA PRO A 106 -12.83 9.72 -9.41
C PRO A 106 -11.80 9.47 -10.51
N LEU A 107 -10.56 9.91 -10.32
CA LEU A 107 -9.46 9.67 -11.26
C LEU A 107 -9.10 8.17 -11.32
N LEU A 108 -9.14 7.52 -10.17
CA LEU A 108 -8.83 6.10 -10.03
C LEU A 108 -9.96 5.21 -10.55
N ILE A 109 -11.22 5.62 -10.34
CA ILE A 109 -12.40 5.00 -10.94
C ILE A 109 -12.30 5.03 -12.47
N TYR A 110 -11.98 6.18 -13.05
CA TYR A 110 -11.79 6.32 -14.50
C TYR A 110 -10.65 5.41 -15.02
N ASN A 111 -9.52 5.38 -14.31
CA ASN A 111 -8.37 4.56 -14.66
C ASN A 111 -8.76 3.08 -14.79
N TYR A 112 -9.36 2.50 -13.74
CA TYR A 112 -9.71 1.08 -13.75
C TYR A 112 -10.90 0.75 -14.67
N ALA A 113 -11.88 1.67 -14.81
CA ALA A 113 -12.98 1.51 -15.76
C ALA A 113 -12.51 1.55 -17.23
N SER A 114 -11.44 2.29 -17.51
CA SER A 114 -10.85 2.44 -18.85
C SER A 114 -9.73 1.44 -19.15
N SER A 115 -9.72 0.29 -18.46
CA SER A 115 -8.69 -0.74 -18.60
C SER A 115 -7.27 -0.23 -18.30
N ASP A 116 -7.10 0.43 -17.15
CA ASP A 116 -5.85 1.02 -16.64
C ASP A 116 -5.29 2.19 -17.47
N TYR A 117 -6.12 2.80 -18.32
CA TYR A 117 -5.71 3.95 -19.12
C TYR A 117 -5.65 5.23 -18.27
N TRP A 118 -4.49 5.90 -18.28
CA TRP A 118 -4.20 7.10 -17.52
C TRP A 118 -3.91 8.33 -18.41
N PRO A 119 -4.90 9.21 -18.64
CA PRO A 119 -4.74 10.42 -19.45
C PRO A 119 -4.30 11.68 -18.66
N PHE A 120 -4.30 11.64 -17.33
CA PHE A 120 -4.16 12.84 -16.48
C PHE A 120 -2.72 13.32 -16.23
N GLY A 121 -1.75 12.71 -16.92
CA GLY A 121 -0.32 13.01 -16.79
C GLY A 121 0.35 12.42 -15.55
N GLU A 122 1.69 12.47 -15.54
CA GLU A 122 2.51 11.82 -14.52
C GLU A 122 2.36 12.43 -13.13
N LEU A 123 2.27 13.76 -13.03
CA LEU A 123 2.12 14.46 -11.76
C LEU A 123 0.86 14.00 -11.02
N THR A 124 -0.27 13.90 -11.73
CA THR A 124 -1.54 13.45 -11.15
C THR A 124 -1.46 11.99 -10.70
N CYS A 125 -0.78 11.13 -11.46
CA CYS A 125 -0.54 9.74 -11.05
C CYS A 125 0.22 9.70 -9.72
N LYS A 126 1.34 10.43 -9.63
CA LYS A 126 2.14 10.54 -8.40
C LYS A 126 1.33 11.07 -7.23
N LEU A 127 0.53 12.12 -7.44
CA LEU A 127 -0.31 12.71 -6.40
C LEU A 127 -1.38 11.75 -5.88
N VAL A 128 -2.07 11.02 -6.77
CA VAL A 128 -3.10 10.05 -6.35
C VAL A 128 -2.47 8.89 -5.57
N ARG A 129 -1.32 8.38 -6.03
CA ARG A 129 -0.57 7.35 -5.29
C ARG A 129 -0.09 7.85 -3.94
N PHE A 130 0.50 9.04 -3.90
CA PHE A 130 0.91 9.69 -2.66
C PHE A 130 -0.26 9.85 -1.68
N GLN A 131 -1.43 10.29 -2.18
CA GLN A 131 -2.60 10.50 -1.34
C GLN A 131 -3.15 9.19 -0.77
N PHE A 132 -3.09 8.09 -1.53
CA PHE A 132 -3.43 6.75 -1.05
C PHE A 132 -2.54 6.32 0.12
N TYR A 133 -1.21 6.35 -0.06
CA TYR A 133 -0.27 5.95 1.00
C TYR A 133 -0.29 6.91 2.18
N SER A 134 -0.45 8.22 1.94
CA SER A 134 -0.57 9.22 2.99
C SER A 134 -1.83 9.01 3.84
N ASN A 135 -2.96 8.69 3.22
CA ASN A 135 -4.19 8.36 3.94
C ASN A 135 -4.05 7.06 4.74
N LEU A 136 -3.47 6.02 4.14
CA LEU A 136 -3.26 4.72 4.80
C LEU A 136 -2.40 4.87 6.07
N HIS A 137 -1.19 5.40 5.92
CA HIS A 137 -0.28 5.57 7.06
C HIS A 137 -0.77 6.64 8.03
N GLY A 138 -1.29 7.77 7.52
CA GLY A 138 -1.84 8.82 8.37
C GLY A 138 -2.96 8.32 9.26
N SER A 139 -3.86 7.48 8.73
CA SER A 139 -4.95 6.89 9.52
C SER A 139 -4.44 6.03 10.66
N ILE A 140 -3.45 5.17 10.40
CA ILE A 140 -2.81 4.33 11.43
C ILE A 140 -2.23 5.22 12.53
N PHE A 141 -1.39 6.19 12.20
CA PHE A 141 -0.77 7.08 13.18
C PHE A 141 -1.79 7.90 14.00
N PHE A 142 -2.83 8.46 13.36
CA PHE A 142 -3.84 9.24 14.06
C PHE A 142 -4.68 8.36 15.00
N LEU A 143 -5.05 7.15 14.57
CA LEU A 143 -5.77 6.20 15.42
C LEU A 143 -4.90 5.75 16.60
N THR A 144 -3.62 5.47 16.40
CA THR A 144 -2.68 5.14 17.48
C THR A 144 -2.56 6.31 18.47
N CYS A 145 -2.44 7.56 17.99
CA CYS A 145 -2.43 8.74 18.87
C CYS A 145 -3.73 8.87 19.71
N ILE A 146 -4.89 8.61 19.10
CA ILE A 146 -6.18 8.62 19.80
C ILE A 146 -6.24 7.52 20.85
N SER A 147 -5.78 6.31 20.52
CA SER A 147 -5.75 5.15 21.41
C SER A 147 -4.83 5.38 22.61
N VAL A 148 -3.59 5.85 22.38
CA VAL A 148 -2.65 6.20 23.45
C VAL A 148 -3.22 7.31 24.33
N GLN A 149 -3.82 8.33 23.74
CA GLN A 149 -4.47 9.39 24.51
C GLN A 149 -5.56 8.84 25.43
N ARG A 150 -6.41 7.93 24.93
CA ARG A 150 -7.50 7.35 25.72
C ARG A 150 -6.95 6.44 26.81
N TYR A 151 -5.94 5.63 26.49
CA TYR A 151 -5.25 4.77 27.45
C TYR A 151 -4.69 5.57 28.63
N VAL A 152 -3.89 6.61 28.36
CA VAL A 152 -3.33 7.47 29.42
C VAL A 152 -4.43 8.16 30.23
N GLY A 153 -5.49 8.62 29.58
CA GLY A 153 -6.62 9.26 30.28
C GLY A 153 -7.40 8.32 31.22
N ILE A 154 -7.43 7.02 30.92
CA ILE A 154 -8.15 6.00 31.71
C ILE A 154 -7.25 5.45 32.81
N CYS A 155 -6.02 5.07 32.48
CA CYS A 155 -5.09 4.41 33.40
C CYS A 155 -4.32 5.39 34.30
N HIS A 156 -4.14 6.64 33.87
CA HIS A 156 -3.37 7.66 34.60
C HIS A 156 -4.17 8.97 34.82
N PRO A 157 -5.32 8.92 35.53
CA PRO A 157 -6.25 10.06 35.68
C PRO A 157 -5.71 11.24 36.52
N LEU A 158 -4.65 11.02 37.30
CA LEU A 158 -4.02 12.01 38.19
C LEU A 158 -2.81 12.71 37.56
N GLU A 159 -2.30 12.23 36.43
CA GLU A 159 -1.26 12.97 35.73
C GLU A 159 -1.84 14.29 35.22
N THR A 160 -1.06 15.38 35.34
CA THR A 160 -1.47 16.73 34.92
C THR A 160 -1.47 16.88 33.39
N TRP A 161 -0.85 15.94 32.68
CA TRP A 161 -0.66 15.90 31.23
C TRP A 161 -1.96 15.93 30.39
N PRO A 162 -3.08 15.31 30.80
CA PRO A 162 -4.37 15.43 30.13
C PRO A 162 -5.11 16.74 30.41
N LYS A 163 -4.76 17.49 31.48
CA LYS A 163 -5.58 18.58 32.04
C LYS A 163 -5.12 20.00 31.71
N GLN A 164 -3.84 20.26 31.42
CA GLN A 164 -3.35 21.62 31.12
C GLN A 164 -2.64 21.72 29.76
N GLY A 165 -3.05 22.68 28.92
CA GLY A 165 -2.29 23.10 27.72
C GLY A 165 -2.36 22.20 26.48
N GLY A 166 -3.18 21.14 26.48
CA GLY A 166 -3.13 20.08 25.46
C GLY A 166 -3.44 20.45 24.00
N ARG A 167 -4.04 21.61 23.71
CA ARG A 167 -4.43 21.99 22.33
C ARG A 167 -3.22 22.25 21.44
N ARG A 168 -2.23 23.02 21.93
CA ARG A 168 -0.99 23.31 21.18
C ARG A 168 -0.19 22.02 20.96
N MET A 169 -0.05 21.21 22.01
CA MET A 169 0.62 19.91 21.93
C MET A 169 -0.06 18.97 20.92
N ALA A 170 -1.40 18.91 20.89
CA ALA A 170 -2.13 18.13 19.90
C ALA A 170 -1.84 18.56 18.46
N TRP A 171 -1.77 19.88 18.21
CA TRP A 171 -1.37 20.40 16.90
C TRP A 171 0.08 20.08 16.56
N CYS A 172 1.01 20.17 17.52
CA CYS A 172 2.40 19.76 17.33
C CYS A 172 2.50 18.26 16.99
N ILE A 173 1.76 17.41 17.71
CA ILE A 173 1.70 15.97 17.43
C ILE A 173 1.14 15.72 16.03
N CYS A 174 0.05 16.39 15.64
CA CYS A 174 -0.48 16.26 14.28
C CYS A 174 0.53 16.71 13.22
N GLY A 175 1.22 17.83 13.44
CA GLY A 175 2.29 18.30 12.55
C GLY A 175 3.42 17.28 12.44
N GLY A 176 3.82 16.67 13.55
CA GLY A 176 4.80 15.58 13.59
C GLY A 176 4.32 14.34 12.82
N VAL A 177 3.07 13.91 13.02
CA VAL A 177 2.46 12.80 12.26
C VAL A 177 2.46 13.10 10.77
N TRP A 178 2.03 14.29 10.35
CA TRP A 178 2.08 14.70 8.95
C TRP A 178 3.50 14.69 8.38
N LEU A 179 4.48 15.15 9.14
CA LEU A 179 5.88 15.11 8.73
C LEU A 179 6.38 13.67 8.57
N VAL A 180 6.11 12.79 9.54
CA VAL A 180 6.47 11.37 9.47
C VAL A 180 5.81 10.71 8.27
N VAL A 181 4.52 10.93 8.06
CA VAL A 181 3.78 10.41 6.90
C VAL A 181 4.37 10.94 5.59
N ALA A 182 4.71 12.23 5.52
CA ALA A 182 5.33 12.81 4.34
C ALA A 182 6.71 12.20 4.05
N ILE A 183 7.54 11.98 5.07
CA ILE A 183 8.86 11.32 4.92
C ILE A 183 8.67 9.87 4.45
N LEU A 184 7.76 9.13 5.07
CA LEU A 184 7.47 7.75 4.70
C LEU A 184 6.93 7.64 3.28
N CYS A 185 6.08 8.58 2.85
CA CYS A 185 5.48 8.58 1.52
C CYS A 185 6.34 9.28 0.46
N ALA A 186 7.42 9.98 0.82
CA ALA A 186 8.27 10.70 -0.14
C ALA A 186 8.85 9.79 -1.24
N PRO A 187 9.32 8.56 -0.95
CA PRO A 187 9.78 7.66 -2.01
C PRO A 187 8.67 7.24 -2.98
N THR A 188 7.40 7.31 -2.59
CA THR A 188 6.28 7.07 -3.50
C THR A 188 6.30 8.07 -4.66
N PHE A 189 6.71 9.33 -4.46
CA PHE A 189 6.85 10.29 -5.57
C PHE A 189 7.97 9.92 -6.55
N HIS A 190 8.99 9.19 -6.08
CA HIS A 190 10.09 8.72 -6.91
C HIS A 190 9.72 7.46 -7.68
N PHE A 191 9.08 6.49 -7.01
CA PHE A 191 8.76 5.19 -7.58
C PHE A 191 7.44 5.15 -8.38
N ALA A 192 6.44 5.93 -7.97
CA ALA A 192 5.21 6.05 -8.74
C ALA A 192 5.53 6.75 -10.06
N ALA A 193 5.27 6.07 -11.15
CA ALA A 193 5.53 6.59 -12.48
C ALA A 193 4.44 6.13 -13.44
N THR A 194 4.26 6.89 -14.51
CA THR A 194 3.48 6.45 -15.67
C THR A 194 4.39 5.72 -16.64
N GLY A 195 3.86 4.70 -17.32
CA GLY A 195 4.57 4.02 -18.41
C GLY A 195 3.65 3.70 -19.56
N ILE A 196 4.22 3.19 -20.65
CA ILE A 196 3.47 2.75 -21.82
C ILE A 196 3.35 1.23 -21.78
N GLN A 197 2.14 0.72 -21.71
CA GLN A 197 1.84 -0.70 -21.78
C GLN A 197 0.82 -0.94 -22.89
N ARG A 198 1.15 -1.83 -23.85
CA ARG A 198 0.28 -2.15 -25.01
C ARG A 198 -0.22 -0.90 -25.76
N ASN A 199 0.67 0.06 -26.02
CA ASN A 199 0.38 1.33 -26.68
C ASN A 199 -0.63 2.23 -25.94
N ARG A 200 -0.74 2.08 -24.60
CA ARG A 200 -1.55 2.92 -23.73
C ARG A 200 -0.72 3.42 -22.55
N THR A 201 -0.95 4.66 -22.13
CA THR A 201 -0.36 5.20 -20.91
C THR A 201 -1.07 4.61 -19.70
N VAL A 202 -0.31 4.03 -18.76
CA VAL A 202 -0.80 3.44 -17.51
C VAL A 202 -0.13 4.11 -16.32
N CYS A 203 -0.83 4.18 -15.19
CA CYS A 203 -0.28 4.63 -13.91
C CYS A 203 -0.05 3.43 -13.00
N TYR A 204 1.21 3.05 -12.76
CA TYR A 204 1.55 1.89 -11.94
C TYR A 204 1.11 2.08 -10.47
N ASP A 205 0.68 0.99 -9.83
CA ASP A 205 0.21 1.01 -8.44
C ASP A 205 1.35 1.18 -7.42
N LEU A 206 2.51 0.53 -7.66
CA LEU A 206 3.68 0.59 -6.79
C LEU A 206 4.90 1.20 -7.50
N SER A 207 5.40 0.50 -8.53
CA SER A 207 6.55 0.90 -9.33
C SER A 207 6.43 0.38 -10.76
N THR A 208 7.25 0.91 -11.65
CA THR A 208 7.45 0.28 -12.97
C THR A 208 8.08 -1.12 -12.80
N PRO A 209 7.87 -2.04 -13.76
CA PRO A 209 8.49 -3.36 -13.73
C PRO A 209 10.01 -3.30 -13.56
N ASP A 210 10.66 -2.34 -14.22
CA ASP A 210 12.11 -2.15 -14.21
C ASP A 210 12.67 -1.71 -12.83
N ARG A 211 11.85 -1.10 -11.98
CA ARG A 211 12.24 -0.59 -10.65
C ARG A 211 11.62 -1.38 -9.50
N SER A 212 10.99 -2.51 -9.80
CA SER A 212 10.31 -3.35 -8.80
C SER A 212 11.26 -3.92 -7.74
N VAL A 213 12.48 -4.30 -8.14
CA VAL A 213 13.52 -4.81 -7.23
C VAL A 213 13.99 -3.73 -6.25
N ASP A 214 14.18 -2.50 -6.74
CA ASP A 214 14.58 -1.35 -5.90
C ASP A 214 13.48 -0.93 -4.91
N TYR A 215 12.21 -1.09 -5.31
CA TYR A 215 11.05 -0.75 -4.48
C TYR A 215 10.82 -1.75 -3.34
N TYR A 216 11.13 -3.04 -3.55
CA TYR A 216 10.85 -4.13 -2.62
C TYR A 216 11.30 -3.87 -1.16
N PRO A 217 12.55 -3.48 -0.85
CA PRO A 217 12.97 -3.25 0.53
C PRO A 217 12.20 -2.10 1.20
N TYR A 218 11.85 -1.06 0.45
CA TYR A 218 11.06 0.05 0.94
C TYR A 218 9.61 -0.38 1.24
N GLY A 219 8.98 -1.14 0.34
CA GLY A 219 7.65 -1.70 0.56
C GLY A 219 7.59 -2.61 1.79
N MET A 220 8.62 -3.42 1.99
CA MET A 220 8.76 -4.26 3.19
C MET A 220 8.88 -3.41 4.46
N ALA A 221 9.77 -2.42 4.48
CA ALA A 221 9.95 -1.53 5.62
C ALA A 221 8.67 -0.78 6.00
N LEU A 222 7.93 -0.27 5.01
CA LEU A 222 6.63 0.38 5.23
C LEU A 222 5.61 -0.57 5.84
N THR A 223 5.57 -1.82 5.35
CA THR A 223 4.63 -2.83 5.83
C THR A 223 4.94 -3.23 7.27
N PHE A 224 6.21 -3.46 7.60
CA PHE A 224 6.64 -3.74 8.97
C PHE A 224 6.35 -2.59 9.92
N LEU A 225 6.66 -1.36 9.51
CA LEU A 225 6.38 -0.18 10.32
C LEU A 225 4.87 -0.03 10.56
N GLY A 226 4.05 -0.25 9.53
CA GLY A 226 2.59 -0.22 9.65
C GLY A 226 2.00 -1.32 10.53
N PHE A 227 2.65 -2.48 10.62
CA PHE A 227 2.20 -3.61 11.47
C PHE A 227 2.64 -3.48 12.94
N LEU A 228 3.80 -2.88 13.19
CA LEU A 228 4.38 -2.74 14.54
C LEU A 228 3.79 -1.56 15.34
N LEU A 229 3.11 -0.62 14.67
CA LEU A 229 2.49 0.57 15.25
C LEU A 229 0.98 0.38 15.52
#